data_AF-A0A101WJK5-F1
#
_entry.id   AF-A0A101WJK5-F1
#
_cell.length_a   1.000
_cell.length_b   1.000
_cell.length_c   1.000
_cell.angle_alpha   90.00
_cell.angle_beta   90.00
_cell.angle_gamma   90.00
#
_symmetry.space_group_name_H-M   'P 1'
#
loop_
_entity.id
_entity.type
_entity.pdbx_description
1 polymer ?
#
loop_
_entity_poly.entity_id
_entity_poly.type
_entity_poly.pdbx_seq_one_letter_code
_entity_poly.pdbx_strand_id
1 'polypeptide(L)'
;MKLEGYNIGLAVTGSFCTFDKLVPEAEKLVQQKANVYPIFSTNAASIDTRFGKAEDWVRRFEEITGHDAIRTIADAEPIGPKKLMDILVIAPCTGKAL
;
A
#
# COMPACT_ATOMS: atom_id res chain seq x y z
N MET A 1 17.25 11.05 -1.80
CA MET A 1 17.41 9.66 -2.27
C MET A 1 16.79 9.57 -3.66
N LYS A 2 17.37 8.84 -4.61
CA LYS A 2 16.75 8.63 -5.94
C LYS A 2 16.07 7.26 -5.93
N LEU A 3 14.74 7.24 -5.96
CA LEU A 3 13.92 6.01 -6.07
C LEU A 3 13.32 5.85 -7.48
N GLU A 4 13.75 6.69 -8.43
CA GLU A 4 13.27 6.68 -9.81
C GLU A 4 13.46 5.30 -10.44
N GLY A 5 12.36 4.73 -10.94
CA GLY A 5 12.34 3.43 -11.62
C GLY A 5 12.32 2.20 -10.72
N TYR A 6 12.36 2.35 -9.39
CA TYR A 6 12.18 1.23 -8.47
C TYR A 6 10.72 0.87 -8.30
N ASN A 7 10.42 -0.43 -8.27
CA ASN A 7 9.10 -0.96 -7.97
C ASN A 7 8.97 -1.19 -6.45
N ILE A 8 8.09 -0.45 -5.81
CA ILE A 8 7.90 -0.46 -4.36
C ILE A 8 6.49 -0.97 -4.03
N GLY A 9 6.39 -2.12 -3.38
CA GLY A 9 5.16 -2.56 -2.74
C GLY A 9 4.94 -1.80 -1.44
N LEU A 10 3.82 -1.10 -1.31
CA LEU A 10 3.41 -0.43 -0.07
C LEU A 10 2.27 -1.22 0.59
N ALA A 11 2.63 -2.08 1.53
CA ALA A 11 1.71 -2.90 2.29
C ALA A 11 1.13 -2.18 3.52
N VAL A 12 -0.17 -1.94 3.47
CA VAL A 12 -0.95 -1.26 4.51
C VAL A 12 -1.67 -2.30 5.37
N THR A 13 -1.39 -2.30 6.67
CA THR A 13 -2.02 -3.22 7.64
C THR A 13 -3.05 -2.49 8.52
N GLY A 14 -3.63 -3.19 9.51
CA GLY A 14 -4.53 -2.57 10.49
C GLY A 14 -3.87 -1.40 11.23
N SER A 15 -4.62 -0.60 12.00
CA SER A 15 -4.23 0.75 12.51
C SER A 15 -4.67 1.91 11.62
N PHE A 16 -5.96 1.91 11.28
CA PHE A 16 -6.64 2.89 10.42
C PHE A 16 -6.38 4.37 10.76
N CYS A 17 -6.14 4.71 12.03
CA CYS A 17 -5.83 6.08 12.46
C CYS A 17 -4.50 6.63 11.91
N THR A 18 -3.64 5.77 11.34
CA THR A 18 -2.36 6.18 10.76
C THR A 18 -2.40 6.30 9.25
N PHE A 19 -3.54 6.02 8.59
CA PHE A 19 -3.62 6.07 7.12
C PHE A 19 -3.44 7.49 6.60
N ASP A 20 -4.01 8.50 7.28
CA ASP A 20 -3.77 9.92 6.96
C ASP A 20 -2.30 10.32 7.02
N LYS A 21 -1.52 9.69 7.91
CA LYS A 21 -0.08 9.93 8.01
C LYS A 21 0.71 9.21 6.94
N LEU A 22 0.17 8.11 6.40
CA LEU A 22 0.82 7.31 5.37
C LEU A 22 0.62 7.88 3.97
N VAL A 23 -0.53 8.51 3.71
CA VAL A 23 -0.83 9.19 2.44
C VAL A 23 0.29 10.13 1.97
N PRO A 24 0.77 11.11 2.77
CA PRO A 24 1.84 12.00 2.32
C PRO A 24 3.17 11.27 2.09
N GLU A 25 3.40 10.12 2.73
CA GLU A 25 4.59 9.30 2.44
C GLU A 25 4.46 8.55 1.12
N ALA A 26 3.27 8.04 0.79
CA ALA A 26 3.00 7.47 -0.53
C ALA A 26 3.17 8.50 -1.65
N GLU A 27 2.65 9.72 -1.46
CA GLU A 27 2.84 10.83 -2.40
C GLU A 27 4.31 11.16 -2.60
N LYS A 28 5.12 11.19 -1.53
CA LYS A 28 6.57 11.43 -1.63
C LYS A 28 7.29 10.35 -2.43
N LEU A 29 6.91 9.07 -2.28
CA LEU A 29 7.49 7.98 -3.06
C LEU A 29 7.20 8.15 -4.56
N VAL A 30 5.95 8.47 -4.90
CA VAL A 30 5.53 8.74 -6.29
C VAL A 30 6.21 9.99 -6.86
N GLN A 31 6.34 11.07 -6.07
CA GLN A 31 7.07 12.28 -6.46
C GLN A 31 8.56 12.02 -6.76
N GLN A 32 9.15 11.01 -6.11
CA GLN A 32 10.50 10.53 -6.40
C GLN A 32 10.56 9.62 -7.64
N LYS A 33 9.45 9.49 -8.38
CA LYS A 33 9.27 8.66 -9.58
C LYS A 33 9.48 7.17 -9.34
N ALA A 34 9.20 6.70 -8.13
CA ALA A 34 9.09 5.27 -7.86
C ALA A 34 7.75 4.74 -8.40
N ASN A 35 7.74 3.50 -8.86
CA ASN A 35 6.51 2.79 -9.20
C ASN A 35 5.96 2.18 -7.91
N VAL A 36 4.95 2.81 -7.32
CA VAL A 36 4.39 2.37 -6.04
C VAL A 36 3.17 1.49 -6.29
N TYR A 37 3.15 0.30 -5.70
CA TYR A 37 2.06 -0.67 -5.80
C TYR A 37 1.39 -0.81 -4.44
N PRO A 38 0.15 -0.33 -4.26
CA PRO A 38 -0.54 -0.43 -2.99
C PRO A 38 -0.95 -1.89 -2.73
N ILE A 39 -0.69 -2.38 -1.52
CA ILE A 39 -1.09 -3.71 -1.06
C ILE A 39 -1.86 -3.52 0.24
N PHE A 40 -3.04 -4.10 0.35
CA PHE A 40 -3.84 -3.99 1.56
C PHE A 40 -4.05 -5.36 2.20
N SER A 41 -3.85 -5.42 3.51
CA SER A 41 -4.34 -6.57 4.29
C SER A 41 -5.87 -6.64 4.20
N THR A 42 -6.44 -7.84 4.37
CA THR A 42 -7.90 -8.04 4.36
C THR A 42 -8.60 -7.05 5.29
N ASN A 43 -8.07 -6.83 6.50
CA ASN A 43 -8.65 -5.91 7.46
C ASN A 43 -8.59 -4.44 6.99
N ALA A 44 -7.46 -4.02 6.44
CA ALA A 44 -7.28 -2.66 5.92
C ALA A 44 -8.20 -2.38 4.71
N ALA A 45 -8.50 -3.40 3.91
CA ALA A 45 -9.32 -3.30 2.70
C ALA A 45 -10.83 -3.55 2.91
N SER A 46 -11.29 -3.92 4.12
CA SER A 46 -12.69 -4.33 4.33
C SER A 46 -13.38 -3.76 5.57
N ILE A 47 -12.63 -3.20 6.52
CA ILE A 47 -13.22 -2.71 7.78
C ILE A 47 -13.42 -1.20 7.72
N ASP A 48 -14.68 -0.78 7.71
CA ASP A 48 -15.05 0.61 7.92
C ASP A 48 -14.83 1.02 9.38
N THR A 49 -14.31 2.22 9.58
CA THR A 49 -14.06 2.75 10.92
C THR A 49 -14.49 4.20 11.02
N ARG A 50 -14.46 4.75 12.24
CA ARG A 50 -14.65 6.19 12.46
C ARG A 50 -13.62 7.08 11.75
N PHE A 51 -12.51 6.51 11.25
CA PHE A 51 -11.46 7.22 10.52
C PHE A 51 -11.70 7.23 9.00
N GLY A 52 -12.74 6.55 8.51
CA GLY A 52 -13.08 6.48 7.09
C GLY A 52 -13.52 5.09 6.68
N LYS A 53 -14.10 4.99 5.48
CA LYS A 53 -14.48 3.71 4.88
C LYS A 53 -13.26 3.05 4.25
N ALA A 54 -13.21 1.72 4.30
CA ALA A 54 -12.08 0.98 3.75
C ALA A 54 -11.91 1.24 2.23
N GLU A 55 -13.03 1.32 1.50
CA GLU A 55 -13.00 1.57 0.06
C GLU A 55 -12.48 2.98 -0.29
N ASP A 56 -12.81 4.00 0.52
CA ASP A 56 -12.31 5.36 0.32
C ASP A 56 -10.78 5.40 0.48
N TRP A 57 -10.24 4.62 1.43
CA TRP A 57 -8.81 4.48 1.62
C TRP A 57 -8.13 3.76 0.46
N VAL A 58 -8.66 2.62 0.04
CA VAL A 58 -8.13 1.86 -1.11
C VAL A 58 -8.06 2.77 -2.33
N ARG A 59 -9.19 3.40 -2.68
CA ARG A 59 -9.28 4.31 -3.82
C ARG A 59 -8.29 5.47 -3.73
N ARG A 60 -8.14 6.07 -2.55
CA ARG A 60 -7.18 7.17 -2.35
C ARG A 60 -5.75 6.74 -2.64
N PHE A 61 -5.34 5.54 -2.20
CA PHE A 61 -4.01 5.01 -2.48
C PHE A 61 -3.85 4.64 -3.96
N GLU A 62 -4.86 4.07 -4.61
CA GLU A 62 -4.85 3.80 -6.05
C GLU A 62 -4.70 5.10 -6.87
N GLU A 63 -5.43 6.15 -6.51
CA GLU A 63 -5.35 7.47 -7.15
C GLU A 63 -3.96 8.12 -6.99
N ILE A 64 -3.34 7.99 -5.81
CA ILE A 64 -1.98 8.51 -5.56
C ILE A 64 -0.93 7.73 -6.34
N THR A 65 -1.06 6.40 -6.37
CA THR A 65 -0.01 5.50 -6.89
C THR A 65 -0.15 5.21 -8.38
N GLY A 66 -1.33 5.43 -8.95
CA GLY A 66 -1.66 5.08 -10.34
C GLY A 66 -1.78 3.57 -10.61
N HIS A 67 -1.87 2.75 -9.56
CA HIS A 67 -1.92 1.29 -9.65
C HIS A 67 -3.08 0.73 -8.83
N ASP A 68 -3.75 -0.30 -9.34
CA ASP A 68 -4.80 -1.02 -8.62
C ASP A 68 -4.24 -1.69 -7.36
N ALA A 69 -5.02 -1.67 -6.27
CA ALA A 69 -4.60 -2.25 -5.01
C ALA A 69 -4.65 -3.77 -5.04
N ILE A 70 -3.57 -4.39 -4.56
CA ILE A 70 -3.49 -5.83 -4.32
C ILE A 70 -4.22 -6.11 -2.99
N ARG A 71 -5.37 -6.78 -3.07
CA ARG A 71 -6.29 -6.96 -1.91
C ARG A 71 -6.43 -8.42 -1.48
N THR A 72 -6.06 -9.38 -2.32
CA THR A 72 -6.16 -10.80 -2.02
C THR A 72 -4.81 -11.51 -2.10
N ILE A 73 -4.74 -12.70 -1.47
CA ILE A 73 -3.55 -13.56 -1.55
C ILE A 73 -3.30 -14.01 -2.99
N ALA A 74 -4.36 -14.25 -3.76
CA ALA A 74 -4.25 -14.65 -5.16
C ALA A 74 -3.63 -13.53 -6.03
N ASP A 75 -4.01 -12.27 -5.77
CA ASP A 75 -3.44 -11.11 -6.48
C ASP A 75 -1.95 -10.90 -6.12
N ALA A 76 -1.54 -11.31 -4.92
CA ALA A 76 -0.17 -11.16 -4.43
C ALA A 76 0.78 -12.28 -4.89
N GLU A 77 0.28 -13.47 -5.24
CA GLU A 77 1.10 -14.63 -5.65
C GLU A 77 2.09 -14.30 -6.78
N PRO A 78 1.71 -13.56 -7.84
CA PRO A 78 2.62 -13.28 -8.96
C PRO A 78 3.82 -12.41 -8.59
N ILE A 79 3.80 -11.70 -7.46
CA ILE A 79 4.90 -10.80 -7.03
C ILE A 79 6.23 -11.58 -6.94
N GLY A 80 6.18 -12.79 -6.38
CA GLY A 80 7.36 -13.64 -6.22
C GLY A 80 7.89 -14.19 -7.54
N PRO A 81 7.12 -15.03 -8.27
CA PRO A 81 7.57 -15.66 -9.51
C PRO A 81 7.93 -14.66 -10.62
N LYS A 82 7.21 -13.52 -10.70
CA LYS A 82 7.46 -12.49 -11.72
C LYS A 82 8.43 -11.40 -11.27
N LYS A 83 8.93 -11.45 -10.02
CA LYS A 83 9.84 -10.44 -9.45
C LYS A 83 9.35 -9.01 -9.67
N LEU A 84 8.09 -8.74 -9.31
CA LEU A 84 7.43 -7.47 -9.64
C LEU A 84 7.92 -6.29 -8.80
N MET A 85 8.54 -6.55 -7.64
CA MET A 85 8.91 -5.53 -6.66
C MET A 85 10.40 -5.62 -6.31
N ASP A 86 11.06 -4.47 -6.25
CA ASP A 86 12.42 -4.32 -5.75
C ASP A 86 12.44 -4.12 -4.22
N ILE A 87 11.40 -3.46 -3.69
CA ILE A 87 11.28 -3.08 -2.28
C ILE A 87 9.85 -3.39 -1.82
N LEU A 88 9.73 -3.99 -0.63
CA LEU A 88 8.44 -4.12 0.06
C LEU A 88 8.50 -3.33 1.37
N VAL A 89 7.61 -2.35 1.52
CA VAL A 89 7.43 -1.54 2.72
C VAL A 89 6.14 -1.96 3.39
N ILE A 90 6.18 -2.28 4.69
CA ILE A 90 4.99 -2.56 5.50
C ILE A 90 4.79 -1.41 6.46
N ALA A 91 3.75 -0.61 6.26
CA ALA A 91 3.47 0.56 7.07
C ALA A 91 1.95 0.86 7.12
N PRO A 92 1.35 1.01 8.31
CA PRO A 92 1.90 0.60 9.61
C PRO A 92 2.15 -0.92 9.64
N CYS A 93 3.14 -1.37 10.40
CA CYS A 93 3.35 -2.79 10.69
C CYS A 93 2.79 -3.09 12.09
N THR A 94 1.53 -3.54 12.15
CA THR A 94 0.90 -3.88 13.44
C THR A 94 1.44 -5.19 14.00
N GLY A 95 1.38 -5.37 15.32
CA GLY A 95 1.93 -6.56 15.98
C GLY A 95 1.31 -7.90 15.56
N LYS A 96 0.17 -7.91 14.86
CA LYS A 96 -0.43 -9.12 14.25
C LYS A 96 0.16 -9.43 12.85
N ALA A 97 0.81 -8.45 12.22
CA ALA A 97 1.42 -8.58 10.90
C ALA A 97 2.90 -9.02 10.97
N LEU A 98 3.50 -9.01 12.16
CA LEU A 98 4.81 -9.61 12.48
C LEU A 98 4.62 -11.06 12.96
#